data_AF-A0A1H7N460-F1
#
_entry.id   AF-A0A1H7N460-F1
#
_cell.length_a   1.000
_cell.length_b   1.000
_cell.length_c   1.000
_cell.angle_alpha   90.00
_cell.angle_beta   90.00
_cell.angle_gamma   90.00
#
_symmetry.space_group_name_H-M   'P 1'
#
loop_
_entity.id
_entity.type
_entity.pdbx_description
1 polymer ?
#
loop_
_entity_poly.entity_id
_entity_poly.type
_entity_poly.pdbx_seq_one_letter_code
_entity_poly.pdbx_strand_id
1 'polypeptide(L)'
;MLVPPAITMRETIEFRITEERARQFLEPDLGVPLGEALRKVVLPLSDPQVRHIQELEQEHRRRGGVFFTYWRIHRSYSAKELQAAELLNLAIRSYFEPPGTLCGTGYDESVACAHCGSGARQVTPLTLDTRRIPKGKDFAQTIAGELVVSLRLADALVERGIRGADYQPVLHHGRHGAEPSDWRQLVITSKPARLHARTVAGVHPFELDAEGEHRCPNGHLAGLNQISELTVERDSLDTSDWWRTDKLFGVRRGELRPEPRLLISQKLREVLVKEKAKGFALEVAHAV
;
A
#
# COMPACT_ATOMS: atom_id res chain seq x y z
N MET A 1 -20.87 36.61 5.21
CA MET A 1 -20.14 35.51 5.87
C MET A 1 -19.41 34.74 4.80
N LEU A 2 -18.08 34.81 4.76
CA LEU A 2 -17.27 34.03 3.83
C LEU A 2 -17.28 32.58 4.31
N VAL A 3 -17.88 31.69 3.50
CA VAL A 3 -17.75 30.24 3.70
C VAL A 3 -16.25 29.94 3.58
N PRO A 4 -15.59 29.40 4.62
CA PRO A 4 -14.19 29.02 4.49
C PRO A 4 -14.07 28.03 3.31
N PRO A 5 -13.06 28.17 2.44
CA PRO A 5 -12.91 27.30 1.29
C PRO A 5 -12.93 25.86 1.79
N ALA A 6 -13.77 25.03 1.16
CA ALA A 6 -13.79 23.61 1.42
C ALA A 6 -12.35 23.11 1.35
N ILE A 7 -11.83 22.59 2.47
CA ILE A 7 -10.46 22.08 2.52
C ILE A 7 -10.45 20.85 1.63
N THR A 8 -9.96 21.03 0.42
CA THR A 8 -9.68 19.98 -0.55
C THR A 8 -8.48 19.14 -0.11
N MET A 9 -8.48 17.88 -0.52
CA MET A 9 -7.41 16.90 -0.36
C MET A 9 -6.04 17.56 -0.53
N ARG A 10 -5.14 17.27 0.41
CA ARG A 10 -3.76 17.79 0.38
C ARG A 10 -2.79 16.67 0.04
N GLU A 11 -2.15 16.80 -1.11
CA GLU A 11 -1.04 15.97 -1.54
C GLU A 11 0.29 16.65 -1.20
N THR A 12 1.13 15.91 -0.48
CA THR A 12 2.52 16.32 -0.21
C THR A 12 3.46 15.20 -0.65
N ILE A 13 4.70 15.56 -0.95
CA ILE A 13 5.75 14.63 -1.30
C ILE A 13 6.92 14.79 -0.32
N GLU A 14 7.35 13.67 0.26
CA GLU A 14 8.59 13.55 1.00
C GLU A 14 9.70 13.13 0.05
N PHE A 15 10.85 13.80 0.11
CA PHE A 15 12.12 13.36 -0.46
C PHE A 15 13.13 13.13 0.66
N ARG A 16 13.99 12.11 0.50
CA ARG A 16 15.23 12.00 1.28
C ARG A 16 16.41 12.17 0.36
N ILE A 17 17.20 13.19 0.64
CA ILE A 17 18.33 13.64 -0.17
C ILE A 17 19.57 13.54 0.73
N THR A 18 20.73 13.20 0.18
CA THR A 18 21.97 13.22 1.00
C THR A 18 22.26 14.64 1.45
N GLU A 19 22.70 14.81 2.70
CA GLU A 19 22.92 16.15 3.27
C GLU A 19 23.93 16.97 2.45
N GLU A 20 24.96 16.31 1.90
CA GLU A 20 25.92 16.90 0.96
C GLU A 20 25.22 17.54 -0.26
N ARG A 21 24.36 16.78 -0.95
CA ARG A 21 23.63 17.28 -2.13
C ARG A 21 22.60 18.33 -1.73
N ALA A 22 21.92 18.15 -0.61
CA ALA A 22 20.94 19.12 -0.14
C ALA A 22 21.61 20.49 0.12
N ARG A 23 22.79 20.53 0.75
CA ARG A 23 23.54 21.79 0.95
C ARG A 23 24.03 22.43 -0.35
N GLN A 24 24.35 21.61 -1.35
CA GLN A 24 24.86 22.10 -2.62
C GLN A 24 23.75 22.68 -3.51
N PHE A 25 22.57 22.07 -3.51
CA PHE A 25 21.54 22.34 -4.51
C PHE A 25 20.23 22.90 -3.96
N LEU A 26 20.02 22.89 -2.65
CA LEU A 26 18.78 23.39 -2.02
C LEU A 26 19.07 24.52 -1.04
N GLU A 27 18.06 25.34 -0.78
CA GLU A 27 18.12 26.36 0.25
C GLU A 27 18.46 25.75 1.63
N PRO A 28 19.27 26.43 2.47
CA PRO A 28 19.72 25.88 3.75
C PRO A 28 18.59 25.49 4.71
N ASP A 29 17.46 26.20 4.65
CA ASP A 29 16.27 26.01 5.49
C ASP A 29 15.22 25.07 4.85
N LEU A 30 15.45 24.61 3.62
CA LEU A 30 14.53 23.70 2.96
C LEU A 30 14.67 22.28 3.51
N GLY A 31 13.72 21.90 4.38
CA GLY A 31 13.62 20.58 4.98
C GLY A 31 14.29 20.46 6.34
N VAL A 32 14.35 19.24 6.87
CA VAL A 32 14.92 18.94 8.19
C VAL A 32 15.99 17.85 8.08
N PRO A 33 17.13 17.99 8.78
CA PRO A 33 18.14 16.94 8.81
C PRO A 33 17.60 15.69 9.52
N LEU A 34 17.90 14.51 8.96
CA LEU A 34 17.66 13.20 9.54
C LEU A 34 19.00 12.56 9.88
N GLY A 35 19.59 12.99 10.99
CA GLY A 35 20.98 12.69 11.33
C GLY A 35 21.95 13.47 10.45
N GLU A 36 23.17 12.95 10.28
CA GLU A 36 24.24 13.64 9.54
C GLU A 36 24.21 13.36 8.03
N ALA A 37 23.57 12.27 7.61
CA ALA A 37 23.70 11.76 6.24
C ALA A 37 22.57 12.20 5.30
N LEU A 38 21.37 12.48 5.82
CA LEU A 38 20.18 12.70 5.01
C LEU A 38 19.44 13.97 5.44
N ARG A 39 18.82 14.64 4.47
CA ARG A 39 17.82 15.68 4.66
C ARG A 39 16.46 15.17 4.21
N LYS A 40 15.44 15.38 5.03
CA LYS A 40 14.04 15.16 4.70
C LYS A 40 13.39 16.47 4.25
N VAL A 41 12.93 16.50 3.02
CA VAL A 41 12.20 17.63 2.44
C VAL A 41 10.76 17.19 2.25
N VAL A 42 9.79 17.94 2.79
CA VAL A 42 8.36 17.68 2.61
C VAL A 42 7.70 18.91 2.00
N LEU A 43 7.13 18.75 0.82
CA LEU A 43 6.55 19.85 0.04
C LEU A 43 5.14 19.51 -0.41
N PRO A 44 4.22 20.49 -0.52
CA PRO A 44 3.02 20.33 -1.35
C PRO A 44 3.42 19.88 -2.75
N LEU A 45 2.67 18.96 -3.36
CA LEU A 45 3.01 18.44 -4.69
C LEU A 45 2.98 19.54 -5.78
N SER A 46 2.20 20.60 -5.56
CA SER A 46 2.12 21.78 -6.42
C SER A 46 3.20 22.82 -6.17
N ASP A 47 4.10 22.61 -5.20
CA ASP A 47 5.16 23.57 -4.89
C ASP A 47 6.19 23.66 -6.04
N PRO A 48 6.59 24.86 -6.49
CA PRO A 48 7.60 25.02 -7.53
C PRO A 48 8.93 24.31 -7.24
N GLN A 49 9.31 24.15 -5.96
CA GLN A 49 10.50 23.41 -5.55
C GLN A 49 10.43 21.93 -5.94
N VAL A 50 9.24 21.33 -6.08
CA VAL A 50 9.10 19.96 -6.58
C VAL A 50 9.58 19.86 -8.03
N ARG A 51 9.30 20.86 -8.87
CA ARG A 51 9.81 20.93 -10.24
C ARG A 51 11.32 21.12 -10.26
N HIS A 52 11.86 21.96 -9.38
CA HIS A 52 13.30 22.12 -9.26
C HIS A 52 14.01 20.79 -8.89
N ILE A 53 13.46 20.06 -7.91
CA ILE A 53 13.96 18.73 -7.52
C ILE A 53 13.86 17.73 -8.69
N GLN A 54 12.81 17.80 -9.52
CA GLN A 54 12.68 16.99 -10.72
C GLN A 54 13.82 17.26 -11.72
N GLU A 55 14.13 18.53 -11.99
CA GLU A 55 15.22 18.93 -12.89
C GLU A 55 16.58 18.43 -12.38
N LEU A 56 16.82 18.55 -11.07
CA LEU A 56 18.03 18.03 -10.42
C LEU A 56 18.12 16.51 -10.52
N GLU A 57 17.02 15.78 -10.29
CA GLU A 57 16.97 14.32 -10.45
C GLU A 57 17.34 13.91 -11.89
N GLN A 58 16.76 14.58 -12.90
CA GLN A 58 17.06 14.30 -14.30
C GLN A 58 18.53 14.55 -14.66
N GLU A 59 19.12 15.65 -14.16
CA GLU A 59 20.53 15.95 -14.36
C GLU A 59 21.43 14.89 -13.71
N HIS A 60 21.13 14.48 -12.48
CA HIS A 60 21.91 13.46 -11.78
C HIS A 60 21.81 12.11 -12.48
N ARG A 61 20.62 11.73 -12.96
CA ARG A 61 20.43 10.49 -13.74
C ARG A 61 21.21 10.47 -15.03
N ARG A 62 21.27 11.59 -15.76
CA ARG A 62 22.10 11.71 -16.97
C ARG A 62 23.59 11.48 -16.71
N ARG A 63 24.04 11.66 -15.46
CA ARG A 63 25.41 11.40 -15.00
C ARG A 63 25.59 10.04 -14.30
N GLY A 64 24.58 9.16 -14.35
CA GLY A 64 24.60 7.85 -13.70
C GLY A 64 24.37 7.87 -12.19
N GLY A 65 23.88 8.99 -11.64
CA GLY A 65 23.52 9.14 -10.23
C GLY A 65 22.02 9.26 -10.00
N VAL A 66 21.65 9.52 -8.74
CA VAL A 66 20.29 9.93 -8.33
C VAL A 66 20.43 11.16 -7.47
N PHE A 67 19.45 12.06 -7.44
CA PHE A 67 19.47 13.22 -6.55
C PHE A 67 18.87 12.87 -5.18
N PHE A 68 17.71 12.20 -5.15
CA PHE A 68 17.09 11.67 -3.93
C PHE A 68 17.22 10.14 -3.86
N THR A 69 17.32 9.60 -2.64
CA THR A 69 17.43 8.15 -2.38
C THR A 69 16.11 7.52 -1.93
N TYR A 70 15.15 8.34 -1.53
CA TYR A 70 13.81 7.90 -1.14
C TYR A 70 12.80 8.99 -1.48
N TRP A 71 11.58 8.56 -1.73
CA TRP A 71 10.44 9.44 -1.88
C TRP A 71 9.17 8.80 -1.33
N ARG A 72 8.18 9.62 -0.98
CA ARG A 72 6.83 9.15 -0.64
C ARG A 72 5.80 10.24 -0.84
N ILE A 73 4.75 9.92 -1.59
CA ILE A 73 3.56 10.79 -1.68
C ILE A 73 2.67 10.49 -0.48
N HIS A 74 2.24 11.54 0.22
CA HIS A 74 1.30 11.50 1.32
C HIS A 74 0.03 12.23 0.95
N ARG A 75 -1.11 11.56 1.10
CA ARG A 75 -2.44 12.13 0.90
C ARG A 75 -3.11 12.32 2.23
N SER A 76 -3.51 13.55 2.52
CA SER A 76 -4.24 13.90 3.73
C SER A 76 -5.65 14.33 3.39
N TYR A 77 -6.61 13.64 3.99
CA TYR A 77 -8.03 13.89 3.84
C TYR A 77 -8.61 14.33 5.17
N SER A 78 -9.55 15.27 5.11
CA SER A 78 -10.40 15.61 6.24
C SER A 78 -11.37 14.47 6.57
N ALA A 79 -11.90 14.48 7.79
CA ALA A 79 -12.94 13.52 8.19
C ALA A 79 -14.19 13.60 7.29
N LYS A 80 -14.52 14.81 6.81
CA LYS A 80 -15.65 15.03 5.90
C LYS A 80 -15.41 14.40 4.53
N GLU A 81 -14.21 14.53 3.98
CA GLU A 81 -13.85 13.91 2.70
C GLU A 81 -13.89 12.38 2.79
N LEU A 82 -13.29 11.81 3.83
CA LEU A 82 -13.33 10.36 4.04
C LEU A 82 -14.76 9.83 4.28
N GLN A 83 -15.65 10.64 4.84
CA GLN A 83 -17.07 10.27 5.03
C GLN A 83 -17.88 10.41 3.73
N ALA A 84 -17.55 11.39 2.89
CA ALA A 84 -18.24 11.64 1.63
C ALA A 84 -17.75 10.72 0.50
N ALA A 85 -16.57 10.11 0.63
CA ALA A 85 -16.03 9.19 -0.35
C ALA A 85 -16.96 7.98 -0.55
N GLU A 86 -17.20 7.59 -1.79
CA GLU A 86 -17.94 6.36 -2.08
C GLU A 86 -17.10 5.11 -1.76
N LEU A 87 -15.80 5.19 -2.08
CA LEU A 87 -14.85 4.09 -2.01
C LEU A 87 -13.55 4.57 -1.38
N LEU A 88 -12.87 3.68 -0.68
CA LEU A 88 -11.63 4.01 0.04
C LEU A 88 -10.56 2.98 -0.26
N ASN A 89 -9.34 3.43 -0.47
CA ASN A 89 -8.14 2.59 -0.48
C ASN A 89 -7.66 2.38 0.96
N LEU A 90 -7.60 1.12 1.40
CA LEU A 90 -7.08 0.72 2.71
C LEU A 90 -5.60 0.36 2.59
N ALA A 91 -4.73 1.29 3.00
CA ALA A 91 -3.29 1.08 3.00
C ALA A 91 -2.83 0.52 4.35
N ILE A 92 -2.32 -0.72 4.38
CA ILE A 92 -1.72 -1.28 5.60
C ILE A 92 -0.45 -0.51 5.96
N ARG A 93 -0.27 -0.25 7.26
CA ARG A 93 0.88 0.51 7.79
C ARG A 93 1.68 -0.26 8.84
N SER A 94 1.16 -1.38 9.34
CA SER A 94 1.88 -2.30 10.22
C SER A 94 2.45 -3.45 9.41
N TYR A 95 3.78 -3.46 9.30
CA TYR A 95 4.53 -4.52 8.63
C TYR A 95 5.33 -5.33 9.65
N PHE A 96 5.56 -6.62 9.35
CA PHE A 96 6.41 -7.49 10.16
C PHE A 96 7.10 -8.58 9.33
N GLU A 97 8.10 -9.19 9.95
CA GLU A 97 8.89 -10.30 9.43
C GLU A 97 8.98 -11.39 10.50
N PRO A 98 9.22 -12.66 10.12
CA PRO A 98 9.42 -13.15 8.76
C PRO A 98 8.11 -13.42 7.98
N PRO A 99 8.17 -13.57 6.64
CA PRO A 99 7.03 -14.02 5.82
C PRO A 99 6.62 -15.46 6.10
N GLY A 100 5.45 -15.86 5.58
CA GLY A 100 4.86 -17.17 5.84
C GLY A 100 5.71 -18.35 5.37
N THR A 101 6.41 -18.22 4.24
CA THR A 101 7.32 -19.24 3.69
C THR A 101 8.41 -19.66 4.67
N LEU A 102 8.99 -18.69 5.38
CA LEU A 102 10.01 -18.93 6.40
C LEU A 102 9.43 -19.49 7.72
N CYS A 103 8.10 -19.51 7.85
CA CYS A 103 7.39 -20.06 9.00
C CYS A 103 6.75 -21.44 8.71
N GLY A 104 6.91 -21.97 7.49
CA GLY A 104 6.36 -23.26 7.07
C GLY A 104 5.10 -23.19 6.20
N THR A 105 4.69 -22.00 5.75
CA THR A 105 3.58 -21.87 4.78
C THR A 105 4.04 -22.31 3.38
N GLY A 106 3.33 -23.27 2.81
CA GLY A 106 3.57 -23.77 1.46
C GLY A 106 2.82 -22.97 0.39
N TYR A 107 3.52 -22.68 -0.71
CA TYR A 107 2.95 -22.08 -1.92
C TYR A 107 3.28 -22.94 -3.13
N ASP A 108 2.29 -23.09 -4.01
CA ASP A 108 2.43 -23.64 -5.34
C ASP A 108 2.91 -22.53 -6.29
N GLU A 109 4.22 -22.48 -6.51
CA GLU A 109 4.88 -21.55 -7.43
C GLU A 109 4.70 -21.95 -8.91
N SER A 110 4.31 -23.19 -9.20
CA SER A 110 4.22 -23.69 -10.58
C SER A 110 3.12 -22.98 -11.38
N VAL A 111 2.12 -22.46 -10.70
CA VAL A 111 1.02 -21.66 -11.28
C VAL A 111 1.30 -20.16 -11.30
N ALA A 112 2.41 -19.71 -10.71
CA ALA A 112 2.77 -18.31 -10.69
C ALA A 112 3.29 -17.84 -12.06
N CYS A 113 3.07 -16.57 -12.37
CA CYS A 113 3.63 -15.96 -13.57
C CYS A 113 5.16 -15.96 -13.50
N ALA A 114 5.81 -16.59 -14.48
CA ALA A 114 7.27 -16.67 -14.55
C ALA A 114 7.97 -15.29 -14.60
N HIS A 115 7.28 -14.25 -15.09
CA HIS A 115 7.84 -12.90 -15.20
C HIS A 115 7.75 -12.08 -13.91
N CYS A 116 6.61 -12.15 -13.20
CA CYS A 116 6.36 -11.26 -12.07
C CYS A 116 6.02 -11.96 -10.75
N GLY A 117 5.89 -13.30 -10.74
CA GLY A 117 5.50 -14.08 -9.56
C GLY A 117 4.04 -13.93 -9.12
N SER A 118 3.22 -13.16 -9.85
CA SER A 118 1.78 -13.05 -9.60
C SER A 118 1.08 -14.40 -9.74
N GLY A 119 0.08 -14.66 -8.90
CA GLY A 119 -0.80 -15.82 -9.02
C GLY A 119 -0.33 -17.09 -8.31
N ALA A 120 0.78 -17.04 -7.56
CA ALA A 120 1.15 -18.14 -6.69
C ALA A 120 0.03 -18.47 -5.71
N ARG A 121 -0.24 -19.76 -5.54
CA ARG A 121 -1.36 -20.24 -4.72
C ARG A 121 -0.85 -20.80 -3.41
N GLN A 122 -1.37 -20.29 -2.29
CA GLN A 122 -1.14 -20.89 -0.98
C GLN A 122 -1.77 -22.29 -0.92
N VAL A 123 -1.02 -23.31 -0.50
CA VAL A 123 -1.48 -24.72 -0.46
C VAL A 123 -1.55 -25.32 0.95
N THR A 124 -1.04 -24.61 1.95
CA THR A 124 -1.17 -24.98 3.38
C THR A 124 -1.85 -23.84 4.15
N PRO A 125 -2.29 -24.06 5.41
CA PRO A 125 -2.66 -22.96 6.28
C PRO A 125 -1.53 -21.93 6.42
N LEU A 126 -1.89 -20.65 6.58
CA LEU A 126 -0.91 -19.58 6.81
C LEU A 126 -0.33 -19.75 8.22
N THR A 127 0.98 -19.99 8.27
CA THR A 127 1.76 -20.10 9.51
C THR A 127 2.70 -18.90 9.60
N LEU A 128 2.76 -18.24 10.77
CA LEU A 128 3.52 -17.01 11.00
C LEU A 128 4.14 -16.99 12.40
N ASP A 129 5.25 -16.28 12.61
CA ASP A 129 5.66 -15.88 13.97
C ASP A 129 4.79 -14.71 14.46
N THR A 130 3.59 -15.04 14.94
CA THR A 130 2.60 -14.04 15.39
C THR A 130 3.09 -13.14 16.53
N ARG A 131 4.17 -13.48 17.24
CA ARG A 131 4.79 -12.62 18.28
C ARG A 131 5.46 -11.39 17.68
N ARG A 132 5.79 -11.43 16.39
CA ARG A 132 6.39 -10.32 15.63
C ARG A 132 5.36 -9.34 15.10
N ILE A 133 4.08 -9.70 15.14
CA ILE A 133 3.01 -8.79 14.73
C ILE A 133 2.99 -7.57 15.66
N PRO A 134 2.95 -6.33 15.13
CA PRO A 134 3.03 -5.14 15.95
C PRO A 134 1.90 -5.07 16.99
N LYS A 135 2.27 -4.88 18.26
CA LYS A 135 1.31 -4.87 19.38
C LYS A 135 0.27 -3.76 19.24
N GLY A 136 -0.97 -4.08 19.61
CA GLY A 136 -2.09 -3.13 19.61
C GLY A 136 -2.55 -2.69 18.22
N LYS A 137 -2.25 -3.47 17.18
CA LYS A 137 -2.79 -3.30 15.83
C LYS A 137 -3.86 -4.35 15.58
N ASP A 138 -4.80 -4.02 14.70
CA ASP A 138 -5.84 -4.94 14.24
C ASP A 138 -5.62 -5.40 12.81
N PHE A 139 -4.85 -4.65 12.02
CA PHE A 139 -4.33 -5.09 10.73
C PHE A 139 -2.81 -5.20 10.78
N ALA A 140 -2.25 -6.20 10.12
CA ALA A 140 -0.83 -6.27 9.83
C ALA A 140 -0.59 -7.02 8.52
N GLN A 141 0.57 -6.79 7.93
CA GLN A 141 1.00 -7.44 6.70
C GLN A 141 2.44 -7.91 6.86
N THR A 142 2.78 -9.09 6.35
CA THR A 142 4.19 -9.46 6.21
C THR A 142 4.85 -8.67 5.07
N ILE A 143 6.17 -8.74 4.96
CA ILE A 143 6.86 -8.18 3.78
C ILE A 143 6.53 -8.91 2.47
N ALA A 144 6.01 -10.14 2.53
CA ALA A 144 5.64 -10.93 1.35
C ALA A 144 4.14 -10.79 0.97
N GLY A 145 3.43 -9.88 1.65
CA GLY A 145 2.06 -9.53 1.32
C GLY A 145 0.98 -10.35 2.03
N GLU A 146 1.33 -11.21 2.99
CA GLU A 146 0.35 -11.96 3.77
C GLU A 146 -0.37 -11.03 4.75
N LEU A 147 -1.68 -10.86 4.53
CA LEU A 147 -2.53 -9.94 5.28
C LEU A 147 -3.24 -10.66 6.42
N VAL A 148 -3.13 -10.09 7.62
CA VAL A 148 -3.79 -10.61 8.82
C VAL A 148 -4.60 -9.54 9.54
N VAL A 149 -5.70 -9.98 10.14
CA VAL A 149 -6.56 -9.18 11.01
C VAL A 149 -6.70 -9.81 12.40
N SER A 150 -6.87 -8.99 13.43
CA SER A 150 -7.13 -9.50 14.78
C SER A 150 -8.46 -10.26 14.82
N LEU A 151 -8.55 -11.33 15.63
CA LEU A 151 -9.76 -12.13 15.77
C LEU A 151 -10.97 -11.27 16.12
N ARG A 152 -10.83 -10.38 17.11
CA ARG A 152 -11.89 -9.43 17.51
C ARG A 152 -12.42 -8.62 16.33
N LEU A 153 -11.54 -8.10 15.47
CA LEU A 153 -11.98 -7.31 14.33
C LEU A 153 -12.64 -8.19 13.27
N ALA A 154 -12.09 -9.39 13.00
CA ALA A 154 -12.70 -10.35 12.09
C ALA A 154 -14.13 -10.70 12.52
N ASP A 155 -14.33 -11.03 13.79
CA ASP A 155 -15.65 -11.34 14.35
C ASP A 155 -16.61 -10.16 14.20
N ALA A 156 -16.17 -8.94 14.52
CA ALA A 156 -16.98 -7.74 14.35
C ALA A 156 -17.37 -7.48 12.88
N LEU A 157 -16.48 -7.76 11.92
CA LEU A 157 -16.78 -7.63 10.48
C LEU A 157 -17.82 -8.68 10.05
N VAL A 158 -17.69 -9.92 10.51
CA VAL A 158 -18.65 -11.00 10.24
C VAL A 158 -20.02 -10.70 10.84
N GLU A 159 -20.09 -10.32 12.11
CA GLU A 159 -21.33 -9.96 12.81
C GLU A 159 -22.08 -8.79 12.14
N ARG A 160 -21.34 -7.86 11.53
CA ARG A 160 -21.90 -6.72 10.78
C ARG A 160 -22.27 -7.07 9.33
N GLY A 161 -22.09 -8.33 8.94
CA GLY A 161 -22.36 -8.81 7.59
C GLY A 161 -21.52 -8.08 6.54
N ILE A 162 -20.25 -7.81 6.83
CA ILE A 162 -19.30 -7.28 5.85
C ILE A 162 -18.95 -8.39 4.86
N ARG A 163 -19.08 -8.09 3.56
CA ARG A 163 -18.94 -9.08 2.47
C ARG A 163 -17.65 -8.92 1.67
N GLY A 164 -17.30 -9.95 0.91
CA GLY A 164 -16.17 -9.92 -0.04
C GLY A 164 -14.83 -10.37 0.53
N ALA A 165 -14.81 -10.93 1.73
CA ALA A 165 -13.62 -11.57 2.29
C ALA A 165 -13.99 -12.74 3.21
N ASP A 166 -13.06 -13.70 3.28
CA ASP A 166 -13.02 -14.75 4.28
C ASP A 166 -11.91 -14.45 5.30
N TYR A 167 -12.12 -14.95 6.52
CA TYR A 167 -11.20 -14.77 7.66
C TYR A 167 -10.70 -16.14 8.12
N GLN A 168 -9.64 -16.63 7.50
CA GLN A 168 -9.15 -17.99 7.73
C GLN A 168 -8.24 -18.07 8.96
N PRO A 169 -8.12 -19.23 9.64
CA PRO A 169 -7.21 -19.37 10.77
C PRO A 169 -5.74 -19.11 10.40
N VAL A 170 -5.01 -18.41 11.26
CA VAL A 170 -3.55 -18.29 11.19
C VAL A 170 -2.94 -19.15 12.28
N LEU A 171 -1.90 -19.90 11.93
CA LEU A 171 -1.13 -20.69 12.88
C LEU A 171 0.11 -19.91 13.35
N HIS A 172 0.39 -19.98 14.63
CA HIS A 172 1.63 -19.51 15.23
C HIS A 172 2.75 -20.53 15.01
N HIS A 173 3.90 -20.07 14.54
CA HIS A 173 5.14 -20.85 14.49
C HIS A 173 5.73 -21.01 15.90
N GLY A 174 5.25 -22.02 16.62
CA GLY A 174 5.67 -22.36 17.97
C GLY A 174 6.88 -23.31 18.02
N ARG A 175 7.46 -23.48 19.22
CA ARG A 175 8.63 -24.35 19.45
C ARG A 175 8.34 -25.83 19.20
N HIS A 176 7.09 -26.24 19.40
CA HIS A 176 6.64 -27.63 19.30
C HIS A 176 5.78 -27.90 18.06
N GLY A 177 5.70 -26.93 17.14
CA GLY A 177 4.88 -27.01 15.93
C GLY A 177 3.94 -25.82 15.79
N ALA A 178 3.03 -25.94 14.82
CA ALA A 178 2.06 -24.91 14.49
C ALA A 178 0.90 -24.91 15.51
N GLU A 179 0.63 -23.78 16.14
CA GLU A 179 -0.41 -23.62 17.17
C GLU A 179 -1.49 -22.64 16.71
N PRO A 180 -2.75 -22.74 17.18
CA PRO A 180 -3.76 -21.72 16.86
C PRO A 180 -3.36 -20.32 17.34
N SER A 181 -3.79 -19.28 16.63
CA SER A 181 -3.56 -17.89 17.03
C SER A 181 -4.84 -17.04 17.04
N ASP A 182 -4.77 -15.91 17.72
CA ASP A 182 -5.81 -14.87 17.74
C ASP A 182 -5.79 -13.96 16.50
N TRP A 183 -5.14 -14.42 15.43
CA TRP A 183 -5.13 -13.74 14.14
C TRP A 183 -5.91 -14.56 13.10
N ARG A 184 -6.44 -13.84 12.11
CA ARG A 184 -7.10 -14.41 10.95
C ARG A 184 -6.46 -13.88 9.69
N GLN A 185 -6.27 -14.74 8.70
CA GLN A 185 -5.81 -14.35 7.38
C GLN A 185 -6.99 -13.69 6.67
N LEU A 186 -6.78 -12.47 6.19
CA LEU A 186 -7.75 -11.76 5.38
C LEU A 186 -7.62 -12.23 3.93
N VAL A 187 -8.58 -13.02 3.45
CA VAL A 187 -8.62 -13.52 2.07
C VAL A 187 -9.73 -12.81 1.33
N ILE A 188 -9.39 -11.94 0.38
CA ILE A 188 -10.39 -11.22 -0.42
C ILE A 188 -11.02 -12.18 -1.43
N THR A 189 -12.34 -12.37 -1.33
CA THR A 189 -13.13 -13.29 -2.14
C THR A 189 -14.04 -12.60 -3.15
N SER A 190 -14.19 -11.28 -3.08
CA SER A 190 -14.94 -10.52 -4.07
C SER A 190 -14.28 -10.53 -5.45
N LYS A 191 -15.06 -10.18 -6.47
CA LYS A 191 -14.52 -9.98 -7.81
C LYS A 191 -13.49 -8.82 -7.77
N PRO A 192 -12.30 -8.98 -8.38
CA PRO A 192 -11.32 -7.90 -8.40
C PRO A 192 -11.87 -6.64 -9.11
N ALA A 193 -11.65 -5.48 -8.50
CA ALA A 193 -11.98 -4.19 -9.07
C ALA A 193 -11.01 -3.87 -10.22
N ARG A 194 -11.54 -3.52 -11.40
CA ARG A 194 -10.71 -3.22 -12.57
C ARG A 194 -10.05 -1.85 -12.39
N LEU A 195 -8.72 -1.82 -12.46
CA LEU A 195 -7.96 -0.59 -12.35
C LEU A 195 -8.23 0.32 -13.55
N HIS A 196 -8.66 1.55 -13.31
CA HIS A 196 -8.91 2.51 -14.37
C HIS A 196 -7.62 3.22 -14.79
N ALA A 197 -7.52 3.62 -16.06
CA ALA A 197 -6.35 4.28 -16.66
C ALA A 197 -5.96 5.63 -16.02
N ARG A 198 -6.85 6.23 -15.22
CA ARG A 198 -6.53 7.42 -14.39
C ARG A 198 -5.61 7.11 -13.22
N THR A 199 -5.50 5.85 -12.81
CA THR A 199 -4.48 5.45 -11.84
C THR A 199 -3.12 5.46 -12.51
N VAL A 200 -2.27 6.40 -12.10
CA VAL A 200 -0.89 6.51 -12.58
C VAL A 200 0.01 5.63 -11.71
N ALA A 201 0.80 4.80 -12.38
CA ALA A 201 1.85 3.98 -11.77
C ALA A 201 3.21 4.31 -12.41
N GLY A 202 4.29 4.16 -11.66
CA GLY A 202 5.63 4.49 -12.13
C GLY A 202 6.73 4.01 -11.20
N VAL A 203 7.99 4.24 -11.61
CA VAL A 203 9.18 3.94 -10.80
C VAL A 203 9.28 4.94 -9.64
N HIS A 204 9.09 6.22 -9.95
CA HIS A 204 9.03 7.32 -8.99
C HIS A 204 8.18 8.47 -9.55
N PRO A 205 7.91 9.55 -8.80
CA PRO A 205 6.97 10.60 -9.19
C PRO A 205 7.28 11.27 -10.54
N PHE A 206 8.55 11.24 -10.96
CA PHE A 206 9.01 11.82 -12.22
C PHE A 206 9.35 10.81 -13.34
N GLU A 207 9.15 9.50 -13.12
CA GLU A 207 9.50 8.44 -14.08
C GLU A 207 8.39 7.39 -14.10
N LEU A 208 7.62 7.35 -15.19
CA LEU A 208 6.41 6.54 -15.33
C LEU A 208 6.67 5.15 -15.97
N ASP A 209 7.93 4.70 -15.92
CA ASP A 209 8.37 3.41 -16.46
C ASP A 209 8.12 3.33 -17.98
N ALA A 210 8.68 4.30 -18.73
CA ALA A 210 8.46 4.44 -20.17
C ALA A 210 8.91 3.20 -20.97
N GLU A 211 10.01 2.59 -20.53
CA GLU A 211 10.54 1.35 -21.12
C GLU A 211 9.81 0.08 -20.62
N GLY A 212 8.90 0.21 -19.65
CA GLY A 212 8.08 -0.90 -19.16
C GLY A 212 8.86 -1.96 -18.36
N GLU A 213 10.00 -1.61 -17.77
CA GLU A 213 10.85 -2.55 -17.00
C GLU A 213 10.10 -3.16 -15.80
N HIS A 214 9.13 -2.44 -15.25
CA HIS A 214 8.36 -2.85 -14.08
C HIS A 214 6.93 -3.27 -14.46
N ARG A 215 6.69 -3.53 -15.74
CA ARG A 215 5.43 -4.07 -16.26
C ARG A 215 5.58 -5.55 -16.51
N CYS A 216 4.50 -6.30 -16.26
CA CYS A 216 4.46 -7.70 -16.66
C CYS A 216 3.91 -7.79 -18.10
N PRO A 217 4.56 -8.54 -19.01
CA PRO A 217 4.05 -8.71 -20.38
C PRO A 217 2.68 -9.39 -20.42
N ASN A 218 2.31 -10.15 -19.38
CA ASN A 218 0.97 -10.74 -19.23
C ASN A 218 -0.06 -9.76 -18.65
N GLY A 219 0.32 -8.48 -18.45
CA GLY A 219 -0.57 -7.43 -17.97
C GLY A 219 -0.98 -7.55 -16.50
N HIS A 220 -0.27 -8.31 -15.67
CA HIS A 220 -0.60 -8.44 -14.24
C HIS A 220 -0.23 -7.20 -13.41
N LEU A 221 0.79 -6.44 -13.82
CA LEU A 221 1.32 -5.31 -13.06
C LEU A 221 0.88 -3.98 -13.67
N ALA A 222 0.43 -3.06 -12.82
CA ALA A 222 0.20 -1.66 -13.20
C ALA A 222 1.53 -0.89 -13.30
N GLY A 223 2.51 -1.23 -12.46
CA GLY A 223 3.84 -0.64 -12.40
C GLY A 223 4.47 -0.85 -11.01
N LEU A 224 5.63 -0.25 -10.77
CA LEU A 224 6.35 -0.42 -9.49
C LEU A 224 5.61 0.24 -8.32
N ASN A 225 5.23 1.51 -8.44
CA ASN A 225 4.59 2.28 -7.38
C ASN A 225 3.29 2.92 -7.87
N GLN A 226 2.33 3.09 -6.97
CA GLN A 226 1.14 3.92 -7.22
C GLN A 226 1.51 5.39 -7.02
N ILE A 227 1.38 6.21 -8.06
CA ILE A 227 1.76 7.63 -8.03
C ILE A 227 0.53 8.52 -7.76
N SER A 228 -0.62 8.23 -8.36
CA SER A 228 -1.86 9.02 -8.17
C SER A 228 -2.80 8.44 -7.10
N GLU A 229 -3.92 9.11 -6.84
CA GLU A 229 -5.07 8.50 -6.20
C GLU A 229 -5.52 7.24 -6.97
N LEU A 230 -6.09 6.28 -6.25
CA LEU A 230 -6.56 5.03 -6.83
C LEU A 230 -7.90 5.26 -7.53
N THR A 231 -8.00 4.88 -8.79
CA THR A 231 -9.24 4.94 -9.58
C THR A 231 -9.55 3.56 -10.16
N VAL A 232 -10.79 3.11 -10.03
CA VAL A 232 -11.30 1.84 -10.54
C VAL A 232 -12.54 2.06 -11.41
N GLU A 233 -12.83 1.11 -12.28
CA GLU A 233 -14.05 1.11 -13.09
C GLU A 233 -15.26 0.77 -12.23
N ARG A 234 -16.30 1.61 -12.27
CA ARG A 234 -17.50 1.46 -11.43
C ARG A 234 -18.26 0.17 -11.70
N ASP A 235 -18.35 -0.24 -12.95
CA ASP A 235 -19.05 -1.47 -13.38
C ASP A 235 -18.34 -2.77 -12.96
N SER A 236 -17.08 -2.66 -12.52
CA SER A 236 -16.31 -3.78 -12.00
C SER A 236 -16.62 -4.10 -10.53
N LEU A 237 -17.23 -3.15 -9.81
CA LEU A 237 -17.58 -3.29 -8.41
C LEU A 237 -18.89 -4.07 -8.26
N ASP A 238 -18.88 -5.10 -7.43
CA ASP A 238 -20.07 -5.80 -6.98
C ASP A 238 -20.63 -5.17 -5.69
N THR A 239 -21.52 -5.86 -4.99
CA THR A 239 -22.10 -5.37 -3.74
C THR A 239 -21.27 -5.72 -2.49
N SER A 240 -20.01 -6.15 -2.67
CA SER A 240 -19.13 -6.47 -1.55
C SER A 240 -18.79 -5.25 -0.70
N ASP A 241 -18.03 -5.46 0.36
CA ASP A 241 -17.48 -4.40 1.21
C ASP A 241 -15.95 -4.37 1.18
N TRP A 242 -15.36 -5.48 0.73
CA TRP A 242 -13.94 -5.67 0.45
C TRP A 242 -13.73 -5.85 -1.05
N TRP A 243 -12.68 -5.23 -1.59
CA TRP A 243 -12.15 -5.54 -2.91
C TRP A 243 -10.63 -5.51 -2.93
N ARG A 244 -10.09 -6.10 -3.97
CA ARG A 244 -8.70 -5.94 -4.40
C ARG A 244 -8.68 -5.48 -5.84
N THR A 245 -7.66 -4.74 -6.25
CA THR A 245 -7.45 -4.41 -7.67
C THR A 245 -7.11 -5.66 -8.49
N ASP A 246 -7.51 -5.68 -9.75
CA ASP A 246 -7.15 -6.72 -10.73
C ASP A 246 -5.67 -6.65 -11.16
N LYS A 247 -5.07 -5.46 -11.07
CA LYS A 247 -3.64 -5.22 -11.26
C LYS A 247 -2.90 -5.13 -9.93
N LEU A 248 -1.62 -5.51 -9.96
CA LEU A 248 -0.72 -5.44 -8.82
C LEU A 248 0.29 -4.30 -8.97
N PHE A 249 0.89 -3.91 -7.86
CA PHE A 249 1.97 -2.92 -7.79
C PHE A 249 3.19 -3.56 -7.13
N GLY A 250 4.38 -3.20 -7.60
CA GLY A 250 5.64 -3.70 -7.08
C GLY A 250 6.29 -4.72 -8.03
N VAL A 251 7.36 -5.35 -7.54
CA VAL A 251 8.12 -6.35 -8.30
C VAL A 251 8.48 -7.53 -7.41
N ARG A 252 8.72 -8.68 -8.02
CA ARG A 252 9.26 -9.84 -7.31
C ARG A 252 10.72 -9.60 -6.96
N ARG A 253 11.09 -9.74 -5.69
CA ARG A 253 12.49 -9.71 -5.20
C ARG A 253 12.65 -10.67 -4.04
N GLY A 254 13.17 -11.88 -4.31
CA GLY A 254 13.17 -12.96 -3.33
C GLY A 254 11.73 -13.31 -2.92
N GLU A 255 11.44 -13.21 -1.62
CA GLU A 255 10.11 -13.43 -1.05
C GLU A 255 9.14 -12.24 -1.26
N LEU A 256 9.64 -11.05 -1.61
CA LEU A 256 8.78 -9.91 -1.91
C LEU A 256 8.01 -10.17 -3.20
N ARG A 257 6.72 -9.87 -3.20
CA ARG A 257 5.82 -10.06 -4.34
C ARG A 257 5.08 -8.76 -4.67
N PRO A 258 4.66 -8.59 -5.92
CA PRO A 258 3.71 -7.53 -6.25
C PRO A 258 2.38 -7.74 -5.53
N GLU A 259 1.76 -6.65 -5.10
CA GLU A 259 0.55 -6.68 -4.27
C GLU A 259 -0.60 -5.90 -4.92
N PRO A 260 -1.86 -6.35 -4.78
CA PRO A 260 -3.00 -5.54 -5.17
C PRO A 260 -3.20 -4.40 -4.17
N ARG A 261 -3.98 -3.38 -4.55
CA ARG A 261 -4.52 -2.41 -3.59
C ARG A 261 -5.83 -2.93 -3.03
N LEU A 262 -6.07 -2.69 -1.75
CA LEU A 262 -7.29 -3.08 -1.05
C LEU A 262 -8.26 -1.91 -1.08
N LEU A 263 -9.50 -2.17 -1.47
CA LEU A 263 -10.57 -1.18 -1.42
C LEU A 263 -11.64 -1.61 -0.43
N ILE A 264 -12.26 -0.64 0.23
CA ILE A 264 -13.31 -0.87 1.21
C ILE A 264 -14.50 0.07 1.00
N SER A 265 -15.69 -0.42 1.35
CA SER A 265 -16.93 0.38 1.35
C SER A 265 -16.99 1.33 2.55
N GLN A 266 -17.90 2.31 2.50
CA GLN A 266 -18.20 3.14 3.68
C GLN A 266 -18.76 2.32 4.85
N LYS A 267 -19.59 1.32 4.57
CA LYS A 267 -20.13 0.40 5.60
C LYS A 267 -18.98 -0.28 6.36
N LEU A 268 -17.95 -0.75 5.65
CA LEU A 268 -16.78 -1.32 6.29
C LEU A 268 -16.03 -0.28 7.11
N ARG A 269 -15.79 0.91 6.56
CA ARG A 269 -15.13 2.01 7.29
C ARG A 269 -15.83 2.32 8.61
N GLU A 270 -17.16 2.34 8.63
CA GLU A 270 -17.93 2.58 9.86
C GLU A 270 -17.64 1.54 10.93
N VAL A 271 -17.51 0.26 10.55
CA VAL A 271 -17.08 -0.80 11.48
C VAL A 271 -15.68 -0.53 11.99
N LEU A 272 -14.72 -0.17 11.11
CA LEU A 272 -13.35 0.13 11.54
C LEU A 272 -13.28 1.30 12.52
N VAL A 273 -14.05 2.36 12.28
CA VAL A 273 -14.13 3.53 13.17
C VAL A 273 -14.74 3.14 14.51
N LYS A 274 -15.85 2.41 14.49
CA LYS A 274 -16.54 1.94 15.70
C LYS A 274 -15.64 1.05 16.56
N GLU A 275 -14.95 0.11 15.93
CA GLU A 275 -14.03 -0.83 16.58
C GLU A 275 -12.67 -0.20 16.93
N LYS A 276 -12.49 1.09 16.62
CA LYS A 276 -11.24 1.85 16.78
C LYS A 276 -10.04 1.08 16.22
N ALA A 277 -10.25 0.42 15.08
CA ALA A 277 -9.29 -0.47 14.47
C ALA A 277 -7.99 0.27 14.13
N LYS A 278 -6.85 -0.40 14.29
CA LYS A 278 -5.51 0.18 14.06
C LYS A 278 -4.69 -0.64 13.06
N GLY A 279 -3.67 0.00 12.49
CA GLY A 279 -2.70 -0.67 11.61
C GLY A 279 -2.85 -0.36 10.12
N PHE A 280 -3.72 0.59 9.77
CA PHE A 280 -3.95 1.03 8.41
C PHE A 280 -4.04 2.56 8.33
N ALA A 281 -4.04 3.07 7.10
CA ALA A 281 -4.46 4.41 6.74
C ALA A 281 -5.54 4.31 5.65
N LEU A 282 -6.37 5.35 5.52
CA LEU A 282 -7.38 5.46 4.49
C LEU A 282 -7.01 6.56 3.51
N GLU A 283 -7.14 6.26 2.23
CA GLU A 283 -7.09 7.24 1.15
C GLU A 283 -8.41 7.16 0.36
N VAL A 284 -8.83 8.26 -0.25
CA VAL A 284 -9.99 8.23 -1.14
C VAL A 284 -9.63 7.43 -2.39
N ALA A 285 -10.55 6.56 -2.80
CA ALA A 285 -10.50 5.91 -4.10
C ALA A 285 -11.71 6.32 -4.92
N HIS A 286 -11.55 6.43 -6.24
CA HIS A 286 -12.59 6.90 -7.14
C HIS A 286 -13.14 5.75 -7.96
N ALA A 287 -14.47 5.64 -8.03
CA ALA A 287 -15.17 4.76 -8.95
C ALA A 287 -15.71 5.62 -10.12
N VAL A 288 -15.24 5.35 -11.34
CA VAL A 288 -15.61 6.13 -12.55
C VAL A 288 -16.30 5.27 -13.59
#